data_AF-A0A162NB72-F1
#
_entry.id   AF-A0A162NB72-F1
#
_cell.length_a   1.000
_cell.length_b   1.000
_cell.length_c   1.000
_cell.angle_alpha   90.00
_cell.angle_beta   90.00
_cell.angle_gamma   90.00
#
_symmetry.space_group_name_H-M   'P 1'
#
loop_
_entity.id
_entity.type
_entity.pdbx_description
1 polymer ?
#
loop_
_entity_poly.entity_id
_entity_poly.type
_entity_poly.pdbx_seq_one_letter_code
_entity_poly.pdbx_strand_id
1 'polypeptide(L)' 'MYIRKELRDLSHLRLTARERFLNYMHKHPDMMQRVSQKYIASYLHIKPETFSRLKHLIRQRK' A
#
# COMPACT_ATOMS: atom_id res chain seq x y z
N MET A 1 18.12 -26.64 -2.88
CA MET A 1 16.90 -25.88 -3.25
C MET A 1 16.64 -24.79 -2.21
N TYR A 2 17.45 -23.72 -2.19
CA TYR A 2 17.43 -22.70 -1.11
C TYR A 2 17.16 -21.26 -1.60
N ILE A 3 16.93 -21.06 -2.90
CA ILE A 3 16.89 -19.72 -3.51
C ILE A 3 15.50 -19.05 -3.37
N ARG A 4 14.43 -19.82 -3.09
CA ARG A 4 13.06 -19.29 -3.05
C ARG A 4 12.68 -18.60 -1.74
N LYS A 5 13.41 -18.82 -0.64
CA LYS A 5 13.02 -18.34 0.71
C LYS A 5 13.53 -16.92 1.00
N GLU A 6 14.74 -16.60 0.56
CA GLU A 6 15.39 -15.29 0.76
C GLU A 6 14.61 -14.11 0.14
N LEU A 7 13.99 -14.31 -1.02
CA LEU A 7 13.19 -13.25 -1.66
C LEU A 7 11.98 -12.85 -0.81
N ARG A 8 11.42 -13.78 -0.03
CA ARG A 8 10.26 -13.51 0.83
C ARG A 8 10.68 -12.76 2.09
N ASP A 9 11.82 -13.11 2.69
CA ASP A 9 12.37 -12.42 3.86
C ASP A 9 12.82 -10.98 3.55
N LEU A 10 13.39 -10.72 2.37
CA LEU A 10 13.73 -9.35 1.95
C LEU A 10 12.49 -8.45 1.75
N SER A 11 11.36 -9.01 1.30
CA SER A 11 10.09 -8.27 1.24
C SER A 11 9.55 -7.92 2.63
N HIS A 12 9.80 -8.77 3.62
CA HIS A 12 9.36 -8.53 5.01
C HIS A 12 10.18 -7.45 5.73
N LEU A 13 11.48 -7.30 5.42
CA LEU A 13 12.33 -6.25 6.01
C LEU A 13 12.09 -4.83 5.47
N ARG A 14 11.40 -4.70 4.33
CA ARG A 14 11.08 -3.40 3.70
C ARG A 14 9.66 -3.42 3.12
N LEU A 15 8.64 -3.57 3.97
CA LEU A 15 7.28 -3.22 3.57
C LEU A 15 7.23 -1.74 3.19
N THR A 16 7.32 -1.48 1.89
CA THR A 16 7.31 -0.12 1.36
C THR A 16 5.97 0.54 1.67
N ALA A 17 5.96 1.87 1.69
CA ALA A 17 4.74 2.70 1.75
C ALA A 17 3.62 2.17 0.83
N ARG A 18 4.02 1.66 -0.34
CA ARG A 18 3.15 1.03 -1.33
C ARG A 18 2.47 -0.24 -0.85
N GLU A 19 3.20 -1.15 -0.21
CA GLU A 19 2.63 -2.42 0.25
C GLU A 19 1.73 -2.23 1.46
N ARG A 20 2.10 -1.35 2.40
CA ARG A 20 1.19 -0.96 3.50
C ARG A 20 -0.12 -0.38 2.97
N PHE A 21 -0.02 0.49 1.96
CA PHE A 21 -1.19 1.04 1.28
C PHE A 21 -2.03 -0.04 0.58
N LEU A 22 -1.41 -0.93 -0.19
CA LEU A 22 -2.09 -2.04 -0.86
C LEU A 22 -2.79 -2.98 0.13
N ASN A 23 -2.10 -3.34 1.21
CA ASN A 23 -2.66 -4.22 2.23
C ASN A 23 -3.84 -3.55 2.98
N TYR A 24 -3.72 -2.25 3.27
CA TYR A 24 -4.80 -1.47 3.88
C TYR A 24 -6.01 -1.35 2.94
N MET A 25 -5.76 -1.05 1.67
CA MET A 25 -6.78 -1.00 0.61
C MET A 25 -7.51 -2.33 0.44
N HIS A 26 -6.78 -3.43 0.50
CA HIS A 26 -7.34 -4.78 0.36
C HIS A 26 -8.13 -5.21 1.61
N LYS A 27 -7.66 -4.86 2.81
CA LYS A 27 -8.35 -5.18 4.07
C LYS A 27 -9.58 -4.31 4.31
N HIS A 28 -9.57 -3.06 3.85
CA HIS A 28 -10.63 -2.09 4.11
C HIS A 28 -11.03 -1.33 2.83
N PRO A 29 -11.68 -2.00 1.87
CA PRO A 29 -12.18 -1.33 0.67
C PRO A 29 -13.22 -0.24 0.97
N ASP A 30 -14.03 -0.43 2.02
CA ASP A 30 -15.03 0.55 2.50
C ASP A 30 -14.42 1.85 3.03
N MET A 31 -13.22 1.79 3.64
CA MET A 31 -12.55 2.97 4.20
C MET A 31 -12.27 4.02 3.13
N MET A 32 -12.07 3.63 1.86
CA MET A 32 -11.82 4.58 0.78
C MET A 32 -13.06 5.40 0.39
N GLN A 33 -14.26 4.92 0.72
CA GLN A 33 -15.52 5.62 0.50
C GLN A 33 -15.94 6.42 1.74
N ARG A 34 -15.62 5.92 2.93
CA ARG A 34 -16.02 6.53 4.22
C ARG A 34 -15.06 7.62 4.70
N VAL A 35 -13.78 7.55 4.34
CA VAL A 35 -12.73 8.42 4.88
C VAL A 35 -12.00 9.14 3.76
N SER A 36 -11.75 10.45 3.95
CA SER A 36 -11.00 11.24 2.97
C SER A 36 -9.55 10.76 2.85
N GLN A 37 -9.03 10.78 1.62
CA GLN A 37 -7.70 10.27 1.25
C GLN A 37 -6.56 10.90 2.05
N LYS A 38 -6.71 12.17 2.50
CA LYS A 38 -5.73 12.84 3.36
C LYS A 38 -5.58 12.14 4.71
N TYR A 39 -6.67 11.73 5.34
CA TYR A 39 -6.63 11.04 6.64
C TYR A 39 -6.01 9.65 6.51
N ILE A 40 -6.34 8.92 5.43
CA ILE A 40 -5.76 7.61 5.15
C ILE A 40 -4.24 7.74 4.88
N ALA A 41 -3.82 8.78 4.15
CA ALA A 41 -2.42 9.05 3.90
C ALA A 41 -1.65 9.34 5.19
N SER A 42 -2.19 10.21 6.06
CA SER A 42 -1.62 10.47 7.39
C SER A 42 -1.56 9.21 8.26
N TYR A 43 -2.63 8.40 8.27
CA TYR A 43 -2.70 7.15 9.01
C TYR A 43 -1.64 6.13 8.55
N LEU A 44 -1.38 6.07 7.25
CA LEU A 44 -0.38 5.18 6.66
C LEU A 44 1.04 5.76 6.71
N HIS A 45 1.25 6.93 7.33
CA HIS A 45 2.51 7.67 7.36
C HIS A 45 3.11 7.89 5.95
N ILE A 46 2.25 8.21 4.98
CA ILE A 46 2.64 8.48 3.60
C ILE A 46 2.16 9.86 3.18
N LYS A 47 2.94 10.55 2.34
CA LYS A 47 2.51 11.84 1.80
C LYS A 47 1.24 11.66 0.96
N PRO A 48 0.28 12.59 1.03
CA PRO A 48 -0.93 12.52 0.22
C PRO A 48 -0.63 12.51 -1.29
N GLU A 49 0.46 13.14 -1.72
CA GLU A 49 0.96 13.09 -3.10
C GLU A 49 1.35 11.66 -3.51
N THR A 50 2.09 10.96 -2.64
CA THR A 50 2.47 9.56 -2.84
C THR A 50 1.24 8.66 -2.82
N PHE A 51 0.29 8.91 -1.92
CA PHE A 51 -0.99 8.19 -1.85
C PHE A 51 -1.77 8.29 -3.16
N SER A 52 -1.97 9.50 -3.68
CA SER A 52 -2.65 9.72 -4.97
C SER A 52 -1.93 9.02 -6.12
N ARG A 53 -0.60 9.11 -6.16
CA ARG A 53 0.23 8.46 -7.19
C ARG A 53 0.08 6.94 -7.16
N LEU A 54 0.10 6.35 -5.96
CA LEU A 54 -0.11 4.92 -5.77
C LEU A 54 -1.53 4.47 -6.14
N LYS A 55 -2.55 5.22 -5.72
CA LYS A 55 -3.95 4.95 -6.07
C LYS A 55 -4.15 4.92 -7.58
N HIS A 56 -3.57 5.89 -8.31
CA HIS A 56 -3.66 5.95 -9.76
C HIS A 56 -2.99 4.74 -10.44
N LEU A 57 -1.82 4.34 -9.96
CA LEU A 57 -1.10 3.15 -10.46
C LEU A 57 -1.88 1.85 -10.26
N ILE A 58 -2.62 1.70 -9.15
CA ILE A 58 -3.46 0.52 -8.91
C ILE A 58 -4.68 0.52 -9.85
N ARG A 59 -5.31 1.68 -10.05
CA ARG A 59 -6.49 1.81 -10.92
C ARG A 59 -6.18 1.52 -12.39
N GLN A 60 -4.95 1.78 -12.85
CA GLN A 60 -4.48 1.49 -14.21
C GLN A 60 -4.18 0.00 -14.46
N ARG A 61 -4.13 -0.83 -13.40
CA ARG A 61 -3.79 -2.26 -13.50
C ARG A 61 -5.00 -3.20 -13.53
N LYS A 62 -6.20 -2.63 -13.68
CA LYS A 62 -7.47 -3.34 -13.75
C LYS A 62 -8.05 -3.17 -15.14
#